data_AF-A0A955M359-F1
#
_entry.id   AF-A0A955M359-F1
#
_cell.length_a   1.000
_cell.length_b   1.000
_cell.length_c   1.000
_cell.angle_alpha   90.00
_cell.angle_beta   90.00
_cell.angle_gamma   90.00
#
_symmetry.space_group_name_H-M   'P 1'
#
loop_
_entity.id
_entity.type
_entity.pdbx_description
1 polymer ?
#
loop_
_entity_poly.entity_id
_entity_poly.type
_entity_poly.pdbx_seq_one_letter_code
_entity_poly.pdbx_strand_id
1 'polypeptide(L)'
;CVLFAKGIDVEKLRCLLLKRKVPSRRMFVPIDRQPAYSRLLKKSCPVAEDIYQQGLALPSSAINTDDMTETVIKEIKEVLSEC
;
A
#
# COMPACT_ATOMS: atom_id res chain seq x y z
N CYS A 1 -5.70 3.57 -5.01
CA CYS A 1 -5.08 3.15 -3.72
C CYS A 1 -6.17 2.60 -2.83
N VAL A 2 -5.86 1.61 -1.98
CA VAL A 2 -6.85 0.96 -1.10
C VAL A 2 -6.27 0.88 0.30
N LEU A 3 -7.14 1.04 1.31
CA LEU A 3 -6.81 0.79 2.72
C LEU A 3 -7.21 -0.64 3.08
N PHE A 4 -6.29 -1.40 3.65
CA PHE A 4 -6.54 -2.74 4.17
C PHE A 4 -6.94 -2.67 5.63
N ALA A 5 -7.68 -3.68 6.09
CA ALA A 5 -8.10 -3.77 7.49
C ALA A 5 -6.90 -3.74 8.45
N LYS A 6 -7.10 -3.17 9.65
CA LYS A 6 -6.10 -3.19 10.71
C LYS A 6 -5.70 -4.64 11.04
N GLY A 7 -4.41 -4.87 11.21
CA GLY A 7 -3.83 -6.20 11.46
C GLY A 7 -3.20 -6.85 10.23
N ILE A 8 -3.51 -6.38 9.01
CA ILE A 8 -2.80 -6.83 7.81
C ILE A 8 -1.42 -6.16 7.75
N ASP A 9 -0.37 -6.99 7.66
CA ASP A 9 0.98 -6.50 7.34
C ASP A 9 1.05 -6.14 5.86
N VAL A 10 0.87 -4.86 5.58
CA VAL A 10 0.83 -4.32 4.21
C VAL A 10 2.20 -4.43 3.52
N GLU A 11 3.32 -4.47 4.26
CA GLU A 11 4.64 -4.66 3.65
C GLU A 11 4.86 -6.13 3.25
N LYS A 12 4.43 -7.08 4.09
CA LYS A 12 4.38 -8.50 3.72
C LYS A 12 3.48 -8.73 2.50
N LEU A 13 2.28 -8.14 2.50
CA LEU A 13 1.35 -8.17 1.36
C LEU A 13 2.01 -7.64 0.08
N ARG A 14 2.67 -6.48 0.13
CA ARG A 14 3.39 -5.89 -1.01
C ARG A 14 4.48 -6.85 -1.54
N CYS A 15 5.26 -7.45 -0.65
CA CYS A 15 6.30 -8.40 -1.01
C CYS A 15 5.74 -9.66 -1.69
N LEU A 16 4.63 -10.19 -1.20
CA LEU A 16 3.95 -11.34 -1.80
C LEU A 16 3.38 -10.99 -3.18
N LEU A 17 2.68 -9.86 -3.31
CA LEU A 17 2.18 -9.37 -4.61
C LEU A 17 3.30 -9.18 -5.63
N LEU A 18 4.46 -8.65 -5.20
CA LEU A 18 5.62 -8.50 -6.07
C LEU A 18 6.12 -9.86 -6.60
N LYS A 19 6.17 -10.90 -5.75
CA LYS A 19 6.54 -12.27 -6.18
C LYS A 19 5.55 -12.81 -7.23
N ARG A 20 4.28 -12.39 -7.15
CA ARG A 20 3.23 -12.71 -8.11
C ARG A 20 3.15 -11.76 -9.31
N LYS A 21 4.19 -10.93 -9.51
CA LYS A 21 4.29 -9.95 -10.62
C LYS A 21 3.20 -8.88 -10.61
N VAL A 22 2.56 -8.62 -9.48
CA VAL A 22 1.62 -7.50 -9.29
C VAL A 22 2.40 -6.32 -8.71
N PRO A 23 2.70 -5.28 -9.50
CA PRO A 23 3.44 -4.13 -9.00
C PRO A 23 2.57 -3.33 -8.03
N SER A 24 3.07 -3.15 -6.81
CA SER A 24 2.40 -2.38 -5.76
C SER A 24 3.40 -1.53 -5.02
N ARG A 25 2.94 -0.38 -4.49
CA ARG A 25 3.79 0.56 -3.76
C ARG A 25 3.18 0.92 -2.41
N ARG A 26 4.04 1.10 -1.41
CA ARG A 26 3.65 1.70 -0.13
C ARG A 26 3.10 3.11 -0.38
N MET A 27 2.16 3.53 0.45
CA MET A 27 1.78 4.94 0.52
C MET A 27 2.97 5.77 0.99
N PHE A 28 2.92 7.07 0.73
CA PHE A 28 3.97 7.99 1.14
C PHE A 28 4.17 7.97 2.65
N VAL A 29 5.44 7.97 3.08
CA VAL A 29 5.79 8.15 4.48
C VAL A 29 5.33 9.54 4.92
N PRO A 30 4.64 9.68 6.07
CA PRO A 30 4.22 10.96 6.60
C PRO A 30 5.37 11.95 6.68
N ILE A 31 5.10 13.21 6.33
CA ILE A 31 6.14 14.23 6.18
C ILE A 31 6.88 14.53 7.49
N ASP A 32 6.20 14.44 8.62
CA ASP A 32 6.75 14.55 9.98
C ASP A 32 7.73 13.42 10.34
N ARG A 33 7.68 12.30 9.62
CA ARG A 33 8.61 11.17 9.77
C ARG A 33 9.80 11.22 8.79
N GLN A 34 9.79 12.14 7.83
CA GLN A 34 10.87 12.25 6.86
C GLN A 34 12.08 12.98 7.49
N PRO A 35 13.29 12.39 7.48
CA PRO A 35 14.45 12.95 8.17
C PRO A 35 14.79 14.39 7.76
N ALA A 36 14.58 14.73 6.48
CA ALA A 36 14.82 16.06 5.93
C ALA A 36 13.98 17.16 6.60
N TYR A 37 12.82 16.82 7.19
CA TYR A 37 11.88 17.77 7.79
C TYR A 37 11.80 17.66 9.32
N SER A 38 12.60 16.76 9.93
CA SER A 38 12.61 16.48 11.37
C SER A 38 12.80 17.72 12.27
N ARG A 39 13.46 18.76 11.76
CA ARG A 39 13.69 20.03 12.48
C ARG A 39 12.63 21.11 12.23
N LEU A 40 11.85 20.97 11.17
CA LEU A 40 10.87 21.98 10.73
C LEU A 40 9.47 21.65 11.23
N LEU A 41 9.12 20.37 11.30
CA LEU A 41 7.81 19.90 11.72
C LEU A 41 7.80 19.54 13.19
N LYS A 42 6.98 20.24 13.96
CA LYS A 42 6.79 20.01 15.40
C LYS A 42 5.49 19.27 15.73
N LYS A 43 4.61 19.06 14.75
CA LYS A 43 3.32 18.40 14.91
C LYS A 43 3.33 17.05 14.20
N SER A 44 2.76 16.05 14.85
CA SER A 44 2.56 14.72 14.26
C SER A 44 1.42 14.72 13.25
N CYS A 45 1.48 13.85 12.25
CA CYS A 45 0.44 13.63 11.25
C CYS A 45 -0.27 12.26 11.44
N PRO A 46 -1.13 12.09 12.46
CA PRO A 46 -1.69 10.78 12.82
C PRO A 46 -2.54 10.15 11.72
N VAL A 47 -3.35 10.94 11.01
CA VAL A 47 -4.16 10.44 9.88
C VAL A 47 -3.26 9.95 8.73
N ALA A 48 -2.16 10.66 8.46
CA ALA A 48 -1.21 10.23 7.43
C ALA A 48 -0.49 8.94 7.85
N GLU A 49 -0.18 8.79 9.14
CA GLU A 49 0.37 7.55 9.69
C GLU A 49 -0.60 6.39 9.51
N ASP A 50 -1.89 6.57 9.82
CA ASP A 50 -2.90 5.53 9.62
C ASP A 50 -3.01 5.10 8.16
N ILE A 51 -2.99 6.05 7.22
CA ILE A 51 -2.99 5.78 5.77
C ILE A 51 -1.69 5.07 5.35
N TYR A 52 -0.54 5.47 5.90
CA TYR A 52 0.74 4.82 5.59
C TYR A 52 0.75 3.36 6.04
N GLN A 53 0.25 3.08 7.24
CA GLN A 53 0.25 1.74 7.81
C GLN A 53 -0.68 0.79 7.04
N GLN A 54 -1.87 1.25 6.67
CA GLN A 54 -2.93 0.43 6.06
C GLN A 54 -2.96 0.49 4.52
N GLY A 55 -2.35 1.50 3.92
CA GLY A 55 -2.55 1.81 2.52
C GLY A 55 -1.55 1.14 1.57
N LEU A 56 -2.06 0.67 0.43
CA LEU A 56 -1.25 0.21 -0.69
C LEU A 56 -1.75 0.84 -2.01
N ALA A 57 -0.81 1.32 -2.81
CA ALA A 57 -1.06 1.74 -4.18
C ALA A 57 -1.01 0.51 -5.10
N LEU A 58 -2.14 0.21 -5.73
CA LEU A 58 -2.32 -0.87 -6.70
C LEU A 58 -2.16 -0.34 -8.13
N PRO A 59 -1.97 -1.22 -9.14
CA PRO A 59 -1.99 -0.82 -10.54
C PRO A 59 -3.29 -0.09 -10.88
N SER A 60 -3.18 1.13 -11.40
CA SER A 60 -4.35 1.99 -11.70
C SER A 60 -4.14 2.80 -12.98
N SER A 61 -3.47 2.20 -13.97
CA SER A 61 -3.21 2.87 -15.25
C SER A 61 -4.47 2.92 -16.09
N ALA A 62 -4.65 3.97 -16.87
CA ALA A 62 -5.79 4.11 -17.80
C ALA A 62 -5.81 3.05 -18.91
N ILE A 63 -4.68 2.36 -19.15
CA ILE A 63 -4.57 1.26 -20.11
C ILE A 63 -4.87 -0.12 -19.50
N ASN A 64 -5.16 -0.19 -18.20
CA ASN A 64 -5.53 -1.46 -17.57
C ASN A 64 -6.87 -1.93 -18.14
N THR A 65 -6.94 -3.19 -18.55
CA THR A 65 -8.19 -3.82 -18.94
C THR A 65 -8.92 -4.40 -17.72
N ASP A 66 -10.18 -4.75 -17.90
CA ASP A 66 -10.97 -5.44 -16.87
C ASP A 66 -10.32 -6.79 -16.52
N ASP A 67 -9.84 -7.55 -17.50
CA ASP A 67 -9.13 -8.82 -17.27
C ASP A 67 -7.86 -8.66 -16.41
N MET A 68 -7.10 -7.60 -16.64
CA MET A 68 -5.93 -7.26 -15.81
C MET A 68 -6.37 -6.94 -14.38
N THR A 69 -7.48 -6.22 -14.24
CA THR A 69 -8.04 -5.85 -12.93
C THR A 69 -8.53 -7.09 -12.17
N GLU A 70 -9.24 -8.00 -12.84
CA GLU A 70 -9.70 -9.28 -12.27
C GLU A 70 -8.52 -10.16 -11.86
N THR A 71 -7.47 -10.21 -12.68
CA THR A 71 -6.23 -10.91 -12.33
C THR A 71 -5.64 -10.34 -11.04
N VAL A 72 -5.49 -9.01 -10.94
CA VAL A 72 -4.97 -8.36 -9.73
C VAL A 72 -5.86 -8.63 -8.52
N ILE A 73 -7.19 -8.58 -8.65
CA ILE A 73 -8.14 -8.87 -7.58
C ILE A 73 -7.97 -10.32 -7.08
N LYS A 74 -7.87 -11.28 -8.01
CA LYS A 74 -7.65 -12.69 -7.69
C LYS A 74 -6.36 -12.88 -6.89
N GLU A 75 -5.25 -12.32 -7.39
CA GLU A 75 -3.95 -12.43 -6.72
C GLU A 75 -3.96 -11.81 -5.31
N ILE A 76 -4.62 -10.66 -5.14
CA ILE A 76 -4.78 -10.04 -3.81
C ILE A 76 -5.56 -10.94 -2.86
N LYS A 77 -6.68 -11.52 -3.31
CA LYS A 77 -7.51 -12.41 -2.48
C LYS A 77 -6.74 -13.66 -2.04
N GLU A 78 -6.00 -14.26 -2.96
CA GLU A 78 -5.17 -15.44 -2.66
C GLU A 78 -4.07 -15.10 -1.65
N VAL A 79 -3.34 -14.01 -1.84
CA VAL A 79 -2.31 -13.57 -0.88
C VAL A 79 -2.90 -13.26 0.49
N LEU A 80 -4.09 -12.64 0.56
CA LEU A 80 -4.75 -12.36 1.83
C LEU A 80 -5.16 -13.64 2.58
N SER A 81 -5.41 -14.74 1.88
CA SER A 81 -5.69 -16.04 2.52
C SER A 81 -4.45 -16.73 3.10
N GLU A 82 -3.24 -16.27 2.72
CA GLU A 82 -1.95 -16.75 3.24
C GLU A 82 -1.40 -15.90 4.41
N CYS A 83 -2.05 -14.77 4.71
CA CYS A 83 -1.64 -13.80 5.73
C CYS A 83 -2.38 -14.00 7.05
#